data_AF-A0A6B0WSB8-F1
#
_entry.id   AF-A0A6B0WSB8-F1
#
_cell.length_a   1.000
_cell.length_b   1.000
_cell.length_c   1.000
_cell.angle_alpha   90.00
_cell.angle_beta   90.00
_cell.angle_gamma   90.00
#
_symmetry.space_group_name_H-M   'P 1'
#
loop_
_entity.id
_entity.type
_entity.pdbx_description
1 polymer ?
#
loop_
_entity_poly.entity_id
_entity_poly.type
_entity_poly.pdbx_seq_one_letter_code
_entity_poly.pdbx_strand_id
1 'polypeptide(L)'
;MSIIFMHTPQLIEQYLENGGECRPKKGAICLIDKLLSDRHYKIGIATGGWKHTAKMKLRHAGFNLKNMVLFSSDNSDERVEIMKKCLSALGNDFHRVVYVGDAVWDIQATKKLGWHFIGVGPRLKGKCEFWVEDYSNYDTFMRMLHA
;
A
#
# COMPACT_ATOMS: atom_id res chain seq x y z
N MET A 1 -16.24 -23.81 27.11
CA MET A 1 -16.23 -22.36 27.36
C MET A 1 -14.99 -21.81 26.70
N SER A 2 -15.13 -20.97 25.67
CA SER A 2 -13.98 -20.46 24.89
C SER A 2 -13.94 -18.95 25.01
N ILE A 3 -12.81 -18.42 25.46
CA ILE A 3 -12.57 -16.99 25.59
C ILE A 3 -11.59 -16.59 24.49
N ILE A 4 -11.96 -15.62 23.65
CA ILE A 4 -11.10 -15.02 22.63
C ILE A 4 -10.78 -13.60 23.11
N PHE A 5 -9.52 -13.34 23.44
CA PHE A 5 -9.01 -11.98 23.59
C PHE A 5 -8.24 -11.58 22.33
N MET A 6 -8.74 -10.59 21.60
CA MET A 6 -7.96 -9.87 20.58
C MET A 6 -7.85 -8.41 20.99
N HIS A 7 -6.69 -8.05 21.55
CA HIS A 7 -6.30 -6.66 21.83
C HIS A 7 -5.27 -6.15 20.81
N THR A 8 -5.24 -6.72 19.61
CA THR A 8 -4.21 -6.43 18.59
C THR A 8 -4.09 -4.96 18.20
N PRO A 9 -5.17 -4.14 18.13
CA PRO A 9 -5.03 -2.70 17.87
C PRO A 9 -4.41 -1.97 19.06
N GLN A 10 -4.85 -2.27 20.29
CA GLN A 10 -4.34 -1.63 21.51
C GLN A 10 -2.87 -1.97 21.73
N LEU A 11 -2.43 -3.19 21.41
CA LEU A 11 -1.02 -3.57 21.50
C LEU A 11 -0.15 -2.83 20.48
N ILE A 12 -0.66 -2.60 19.26
CA ILE A 12 0.05 -1.79 18.25
C ILE A 12 0.12 -0.33 18.70
N GLU A 13 -0.97 0.21 19.26
CA GLU A 13 -0.99 1.55 19.83
C GLU A 13 0.03 1.71 20.94
N GLN A 14 -0.03 0.85 21.96
CA GLN A 14 0.92 0.85 23.06
C GLN A 14 2.37 0.66 22.58
N TYR A 15 2.61 -0.22 21.61
CA TYR A 15 3.96 -0.37 21.04
C TYR A 15 4.47 0.94 20.43
N LEU A 16 3.66 1.62 19.61
CA LEU A 16 4.04 2.88 18.98
C LEU A 16 4.15 4.04 19.98
N GLU A 17 3.30 4.08 21.01
CA GLU A 17 3.34 5.06 22.09
C GLU A 17 4.58 4.89 22.99
N ASN A 18 5.01 3.64 23.21
CA ASN A 18 6.20 3.30 24.00
C ASN A 18 7.51 3.41 23.19
N GLY A 19 7.52 4.17 22.10
CA GLY A 19 8.71 4.41 21.28
C GLY A 19 9.04 3.31 20.26
N GLY A 20 8.11 2.39 20.02
CA GLY A 20 8.23 1.38 18.96
C GLY A 20 8.28 2.02 17.58
N GLU A 21 9.06 1.43 16.68
CA GLU A 21 9.36 2.05 15.39
C GLU A 21 8.43 1.55 14.27
N CYS A 22 7.82 2.48 13.54
CA CYS A 22 7.20 2.20 12.25
C CYS A 22 7.77 3.18 11.21
N ARG A 23 8.83 2.77 10.50
CA ARG A 23 9.52 3.62 9.53
C ARG A 23 9.03 3.36 8.10
N PRO A 24 8.90 4.39 7.27
CA PRO A 24 8.61 4.20 5.86
C PRO A 24 9.81 3.54 5.16
N LYS A 25 9.54 2.79 4.09
CA LYS A 25 10.62 2.42 3.15
C LYS A 25 11.28 3.70 2.63
N LYS A 26 12.60 3.66 2.46
CA LYS A 26 13.38 4.82 2.01
C LYS A 26 12.80 5.37 0.70
N GLY A 27 12.60 6.69 0.65
CA GLY A 27 12.01 7.41 -0.48
C GLY A 27 10.49 7.35 -0.59
N ALA A 28 9.77 6.52 0.20
CA ALA A 28 8.34 6.30 0.02
C ALA A 28 7.50 7.59 0.20
N ILE A 29 7.81 8.39 1.24
CA ILE A 29 7.11 9.66 1.49
C ILE A 29 7.30 10.60 0.30
N CYS A 30 8.55 10.85 -0.10
CA CYS A 30 8.88 11.74 -1.22
C CYS A 30 8.21 11.31 -2.53
N LEU A 31 8.18 10.01 -2.81
CA LEU A 31 7.48 9.48 -3.98
C LEU A 31 5.97 9.75 -3.91
N ILE A 32 5.32 9.41 -2.80
CA ILE A 32 3.88 9.62 -2.63
C ILE A 32 3.53 11.11 -2.70
N ASP A 33 4.29 11.99 -2.05
CA ASP A 33 4.06 13.44 -2.10
C ASP A 33 4.17 13.99 -3.53
N LYS A 34 5.19 13.57 -4.28
CA LYS A 34 5.35 13.96 -5.69
C LYS A 34 4.19 13.48 -6.54
N LEU A 35 3.79 12.22 -6.42
CA LEU A 35 2.67 11.67 -7.18
C LEU A 35 1.34 12.32 -6.80
N LEU A 36 1.11 12.64 -5.51
CA LEU A 36 -0.10 13.35 -5.05
C LEU A 36 -0.15 14.80 -5.53
N SER A 37 1.01 15.43 -5.75
CA SER A 37 1.09 16.80 -6.27
C SER A 37 0.79 16.90 -7.78
N ASP A 38 0.87 15.78 -8.50
CA ASP A 38 0.62 15.71 -9.94
C ASP A 38 -0.81 15.21 -10.21
N ARG A 39 -1.58 16.02 -10.94
CA ARG A 39 -3.00 15.76 -11.25
C ARG A 39 -3.22 14.54 -12.15
N HIS A 40 -2.19 14.06 -12.83
CA HIS A 40 -2.27 12.86 -13.68
C HIS A 40 -2.35 11.57 -12.87
N TYR A 41 -1.99 11.58 -11.58
CA TYR A 41 -2.06 10.40 -10.73
C TYR A 41 -3.18 10.49 -9.70
N LYS A 42 -3.80 9.35 -9.43
CA LYS A 42 -4.68 9.12 -8.28
C LYS A 42 -4.09 7.97 -7.48
N ILE A 43 -3.93 8.16 -6.18
CA ILE A 43 -3.28 7.19 -5.30
C ILE A 43 -4.26 6.79 -4.20
N GLY A 44 -4.38 5.48 -4.00
CA GLY A 44 -5.10 4.90 -2.88
C GLY A 44 -4.28 3.77 -2.24
N ILE A 45 -4.59 3.47 -0.99
CA ILE A 45 -3.99 2.36 -0.25
C ILE A 45 -4.99 1.22 -0.17
N ALA A 46 -4.61 0.05 -0.65
CA ALA A 46 -5.33 -1.20 -0.45
C ALA A 46 -4.47 -2.13 0.42
N THR A 47 -4.99 -2.58 1.57
CA THR A 47 -4.23 -3.40 2.52
C THR A 47 -5.06 -4.54 3.09
N GLY A 48 -4.43 -5.68 3.38
CA GLY A 48 -5.09 -6.78 4.11
C GLY A 48 -5.15 -6.55 5.62
N GLY A 49 -4.47 -5.54 6.17
CA GLY A 49 -4.56 -5.17 7.57
C GLY A 49 -5.85 -4.41 7.89
N TRP A 50 -6.21 -4.31 9.18
CA TRP A 50 -7.36 -3.53 9.61
C TRP A 50 -7.16 -2.03 9.38
N LYS A 51 -8.25 -1.32 9.04
CA LYS A 51 -8.20 0.12 8.71
C LYS A 51 -7.55 0.95 9.80
N HIS A 52 -7.95 0.69 11.04
CA HIS A 52 -7.51 1.45 12.20
C HIS A 52 -5.98 1.34 12.38
N THR A 53 -5.45 0.12 12.42
CA THR A 53 -4.02 -0.14 12.62
C THR A 53 -3.17 0.30 11.42
N ALA A 54 -3.69 0.16 10.19
CA ALA A 54 -3.04 0.70 9.00
C ALA A 54 -2.87 2.22 9.07
N LYS A 55 -3.93 2.95 9.44
CA LYS A 55 -3.86 4.41 9.62
C LYS A 55 -2.86 4.82 10.70
N MET A 56 -2.82 4.10 11.82
CA MET A 56 -1.85 4.38 12.89
C MET A 56 -0.42 4.23 12.40
N LYS A 57 -0.10 3.10 11.76
CA LYS A 57 1.23 2.83 11.20
C LYS A 57 1.64 3.89 10.18
N LEU A 58 0.75 4.22 9.25
CA LEU A 58 1.05 5.22 8.23
C LEU A 58 1.27 6.63 8.82
N ARG A 59 0.45 7.04 9.80
CA ARG A 59 0.67 8.33 10.48
C ARG A 59 1.99 8.35 11.23
N HIS A 60 2.27 7.30 12.00
CA HIS A 60 3.52 7.18 12.74
C HIS A 60 4.73 7.17 11.79
N ALA A 61 4.61 6.54 10.62
CA ALA A 61 5.62 6.55 9.57
C ALA A 61 5.74 7.89 8.83
N GLY A 62 4.95 8.91 9.17
CA GLY A 62 5.05 10.26 8.61
C GLY A 62 4.26 10.50 7.31
N PHE A 63 3.37 9.59 6.90
CA PHE A 63 2.53 9.80 5.72
C PHE A 63 1.40 10.79 6.00
N ASN A 64 1.19 11.74 5.08
CA ASN A 64 0.00 12.58 5.08
C ASN A 64 -1.21 11.83 4.53
N LEU A 65 -2.14 11.45 5.42
CA LEU A 65 -3.35 10.71 5.05
C LEU A 65 -4.54 11.58 4.66
N LYS A 66 -4.38 12.92 4.65
CA LYS A 66 -5.50 13.82 4.36
C LYS A 66 -6.01 13.55 2.94
N ASN A 67 -7.29 13.24 2.83
CA ASN A 67 -7.98 12.92 1.57
C ASN A 67 -7.47 11.68 0.82
N MET A 68 -6.63 10.83 1.43
CA MET A 68 -6.18 9.62 0.76
C MET A 68 -7.22 8.49 0.91
N VAL A 69 -7.55 7.86 -0.21
CA VAL A 69 -8.41 6.68 -0.24
C VAL A 69 -7.68 5.52 0.44
N LEU A 70 -8.34 4.85 1.39
CA LEU A 70 -7.79 3.68 2.07
C LEU A 70 -8.87 2.62 2.24
N PHE A 71 -8.65 1.48 1.61
CA PHE A 71 -9.45 0.26 1.73
C PHE A 71 -8.63 -0.84 2.38
N SER A 72 -9.31 -1.64 3.20
CA SER A 72 -8.69 -2.55 4.17
C SER A 72 -9.48 -3.85 4.30
N SER A 73 -9.03 -4.77 5.15
CA SER A 73 -9.82 -5.97 5.46
C SER A 73 -11.16 -5.69 6.14
N ASP A 74 -11.35 -4.50 6.73
CA ASP A 74 -12.65 -4.02 7.22
C ASP A 74 -13.70 -3.93 6.09
N ASN A 75 -13.27 -3.86 4.82
CA ASN A 75 -14.14 -3.69 3.66
C ASN A 75 -14.37 -4.99 2.88
N SER A 76 -13.47 -5.96 3.00
CA SER A 76 -13.52 -7.27 2.33
C SER A 76 -12.37 -8.12 2.86
N ASP A 77 -12.56 -9.42 3.01
CA ASP A 77 -11.49 -10.37 3.33
C ASP A 77 -10.66 -10.76 2.09
N GLU A 78 -11.25 -10.70 0.88
CA GLU A 78 -10.52 -10.97 -0.36
C GLU A 78 -9.68 -9.78 -0.86
N ARG A 79 -8.38 -10.00 -1.12
CA ARG A 79 -7.42 -8.99 -1.63
C ARG A 79 -7.90 -8.28 -2.89
N VAL A 80 -8.39 -9.04 -3.87
CA VAL A 80 -8.83 -8.52 -5.17
C VAL A 80 -10.00 -7.55 -4.97
N GLU A 81 -10.93 -7.88 -4.09
CA GLU A 81 -12.08 -7.02 -3.80
C GLU A 81 -11.68 -5.76 -3.02
N ILE A 82 -10.71 -5.85 -2.09
CA ILE A 82 -10.14 -4.64 -1.45
C ILE A 82 -9.54 -3.71 -2.52
N MET A 83 -8.78 -4.27 -3.47
CA MET A 83 -8.15 -3.51 -4.55
C MET A 83 -9.19 -2.86 -5.47
N LYS A 84 -10.21 -3.60 -5.93
CA LYS A 84 -11.28 -3.05 -6.78
C LYS A 84 -12.06 -1.93 -6.11
N LYS A 85 -12.42 -2.11 -4.83
CA LYS A 85 -13.11 -1.07 -4.05
C LYS A 85 -12.25 0.18 -3.89
N CYS A 86 -10.95 0.00 -3.68
CA CYS A 86 -9.99 1.11 -3.67
C CYS A 86 -9.97 1.87 -5.00
N LEU A 87 -9.87 1.15 -6.13
CA LEU A 87 -9.89 1.77 -7.46
C LEU A 87 -11.19 2.53 -7.73
N SER A 88 -12.34 1.90 -7.44
CA SER A 88 -13.66 2.52 -7.66
C SER A 88 -13.83 3.82 -6.85
N ALA A 89 -13.30 3.88 -5.62
CA ALA A 89 -13.32 5.08 -4.81
C ALA A 89 -12.36 6.19 -5.29
N LEU A 90 -11.36 5.85 -6.13
CA LEU A 90 -10.51 6.85 -6.78
C LEU A 90 -11.18 7.45 -8.03
N GLY A 91 -12.16 6.77 -8.62
CA GLY A 91 -12.87 7.17 -9.83
C GLY A 91 -13.03 6.02 -10.83
N ASN A 92 -13.53 6.32 -12.03
CA ASN A 92 -13.89 5.30 -13.02
C ASN A 92 -13.17 5.41 -14.39
N ASP A 93 -12.23 6.35 -14.57
CA ASP A 93 -11.60 6.63 -15.87
C ASP A 93 -10.07 6.62 -15.78
N PHE A 94 -9.50 5.43 -15.68
CA PHE A 94 -8.04 5.25 -15.63
C PHE A 94 -7.54 4.60 -16.92
N HIS A 95 -6.63 5.29 -17.62
CA HIS A 95 -5.94 4.72 -18.78
C HIS A 95 -5.11 3.48 -18.39
N ARG A 96 -4.57 3.48 -17.16
CA ARG A 96 -3.74 2.39 -16.63
C ARG A 96 -3.89 2.31 -15.12
N VAL A 97 -3.85 1.08 -14.59
CA VAL A 97 -3.79 0.82 -13.15
C VAL A 97 -2.47 0.13 -12.83
N VAL A 98 -1.69 0.74 -11.93
CA VAL A 98 -0.42 0.22 -11.44
C VAL A 98 -0.58 -0.06 -9.95
N TYR A 99 -0.24 -1.27 -9.52
CA TYR A 99 -0.21 -1.63 -8.11
C TYR A 99 1.22 -1.90 -7.65
N VAL A 100 1.56 -1.39 -6.47
CA VAL A 100 2.87 -1.55 -5.85
C VAL A 100 2.71 -2.39 -4.58
N GLY A 101 3.40 -3.52 -4.51
CA GLY A 101 3.29 -4.45 -3.39
C GLY A 101 4.60 -5.18 -3.09
N ASP A 102 4.68 -5.79 -1.91
CA ASP A 102 5.91 -6.41 -1.39
C ASP A 102 5.79 -7.94 -1.26
N ALA A 103 4.69 -8.52 -1.72
CA ALA A 103 4.39 -9.92 -1.50
C ALA A 103 3.85 -10.66 -2.72
N VAL A 104 4.02 -11.98 -2.70
CA VAL A 104 3.62 -12.87 -3.80
C VAL A 104 2.11 -12.85 -4.02
N TRP A 105 1.31 -12.69 -2.96
CA TRP A 105 -0.14 -12.55 -3.09
C TRP A 105 -0.56 -11.26 -3.81
N ASP A 106 0.27 -10.21 -3.80
CA ASP A 106 0.00 -8.99 -4.58
C ASP A 106 0.21 -9.25 -6.07
N ILE A 107 1.27 -9.99 -6.44
CA ILE A 107 1.50 -10.46 -7.83
C ILE A 107 0.31 -11.28 -8.33
N GLN A 108 -0.19 -12.21 -7.49
CA GLN A 108 -1.33 -13.04 -7.85
C GLN A 108 -2.61 -12.21 -8.04
N ALA A 109 -2.85 -11.24 -7.17
CA ALA A 109 -4.03 -10.38 -7.24
C ALA A 109 -3.99 -9.47 -8.47
N THR A 110 -2.85 -8.84 -8.77
CA THR A 110 -2.71 -8.00 -9.98
C THR A 110 -2.83 -8.80 -11.26
N LYS A 111 -2.27 -10.03 -11.30
CA LYS A 111 -2.44 -10.93 -12.45
C LYS A 111 -3.92 -11.27 -12.70
N LYS A 112 -4.71 -11.53 -11.65
CA LYS A 112 -6.16 -11.76 -11.78
C LYS A 112 -6.91 -10.52 -12.28
N LEU A 113 -6.46 -9.33 -11.90
CA LEU A 113 -7.06 -8.06 -12.26
C LEU A 113 -6.60 -7.50 -13.60
N GLY A 114 -5.54 -8.06 -14.20
CA GLY A 114 -4.91 -7.50 -15.39
C GLY A 114 -4.22 -6.15 -15.13
N TRP A 115 -3.78 -5.88 -13.89
CA TRP A 115 -3.13 -4.63 -13.52
C TRP A 115 -1.61 -4.73 -13.67
N HIS A 116 -0.97 -3.62 -14.02
CA HIS A 116 0.49 -3.53 -14.01
C HIS A 116 0.99 -3.63 -12.57
N PHE A 117 2.10 -4.33 -12.34
CA PHE A 117 2.63 -4.59 -11.01
C PHE A 117 4.10 -4.21 -10.90
N ILE A 118 4.42 -3.43 -9.86
CA ILE A 118 5.79 -3.14 -9.44
C ILE A 118 6.03 -3.76 -8.07
N GLY A 119 6.97 -4.70 -8.00
CA GLY A 119 7.38 -5.30 -6.73
C GLY A 119 8.34 -4.40 -5.96
N VAL A 120 8.21 -4.36 -4.63
CA VAL A 120 9.15 -3.62 -3.77
C VAL A 120 9.77 -4.51 -2.69
N GLY A 121 11.07 -4.34 -2.47
CA GLY A 121 11.80 -4.94 -1.35
C GLY A 121 12.26 -6.37 -1.56
N PRO A 122 12.99 -6.92 -0.58
CA PRO A 122 13.81 -8.12 -0.77
C PRO A 122 12.97 -9.38 -1.02
N ARG A 123 11.73 -9.41 -0.54
CA ARG A 123 10.81 -10.56 -0.68
C ARG A 123 10.48 -10.89 -2.13
N LEU A 124 10.52 -9.88 -3.00
CA LEU A 124 10.16 -9.98 -4.42
C LEU A 124 11.34 -9.90 -5.38
N LYS A 125 12.57 -9.83 -4.86
CA LYS A 125 13.76 -9.77 -5.71
C LYS A 125 13.80 -10.99 -6.64
N GLY A 126 13.79 -10.74 -7.95
CA GLY A 126 13.78 -11.76 -8.99
C GLY A 126 12.45 -12.52 -9.17
N LYS A 127 11.34 -12.02 -8.62
CA LYS A 127 10.02 -12.69 -8.68
C LYS A 127 8.98 -11.99 -9.56
N CYS A 128 9.27 -10.79 -10.04
CA CYS A 128 8.41 -10.02 -10.93
C CYS A 128 9.26 -9.22 -11.93
N GLU A 129 8.64 -8.82 -13.03
CA GLU A 129 9.28 -8.10 -14.14
C GLU A 129 9.82 -6.73 -13.71
N PHE A 130 8.95 -5.92 -13.08
CA PHE A 130 9.31 -4.62 -12.52
C PHE A 130 9.53 -4.75 -11.02
N TRP A 131 10.73 -4.40 -10.55
CA TRP A 131 11.12 -4.54 -9.15
C TRP A 131 12.09 -3.45 -8.71
N VAL A 132 11.91 -2.93 -7.49
CA VAL A 132 12.84 -2.01 -6.83
C VAL A 132 13.10 -2.44 -5.37
N GLU A 133 14.28 -2.18 -4.84
CA GLU A 133 14.59 -2.46 -3.43
C GLU A 133 13.77 -1.53 -2.49
N ASP A 134 13.79 -0.24 -2.82
CA ASP A 134 13.06 0.84 -2.17
C ASP A 134 12.74 1.95 -3.19
N TYR A 135 12.29 3.11 -2.71
CA TYR A 135 11.85 4.23 -3.54
C TYR A 135 12.89 5.35 -3.67
N SER A 136 14.16 5.08 -3.36
CA SER A 136 15.22 6.10 -3.37
C SER A 136 15.53 6.62 -4.78
N ASN A 137 15.33 5.79 -5.81
CA ASN A 137 15.58 6.16 -7.20
C ASN A 137 14.27 6.50 -7.91
N TYR A 138 13.88 7.77 -7.83
CA TYR A 138 12.61 8.27 -8.38
C TYR A 138 12.48 8.01 -9.89
N ASP A 139 13.52 8.33 -10.67
CA ASP A 139 13.46 8.21 -12.14
C ASP A 139 13.33 6.76 -12.60
N THR A 140 13.98 5.83 -11.90
CA THR A 140 13.83 4.40 -12.16
C THR A 140 12.43 3.92 -11.83
N PHE A 141 11.86 4.35 -10.70
CA PHE A 141 10.48 4.02 -10.36
C PHE A 141 9.48 4.58 -11.40
N MET A 142 9.65 5.82 -11.84
CA MET A 142 8.78 6.44 -12.85
C MET A 142 8.86 5.73 -14.20
N ARG A 143 10.05 5.32 -14.65
CA ARG A 143 10.19 4.50 -15.86
C ARG A 143 9.42 3.19 -15.79
N MET A 144 9.43 2.52 -14.64
CA MET A 144 8.64 1.30 -14.44
C MET A 144 7.14 1.59 -14.43
N LEU A 145 6.73 2.70 -13.80
CA LEU A 145 5.33 3.12 -13.73
C LEU A 145 4.75 3.43 -15.13
N HIS A 146 5.58 3.90 -16.05
CA HIS A 146 5.20 4.26 -17.43
C HIS A 146 5.48 3.19 -18.49
N ALA A 147 6.11 2.07 -18.15
CA ALA A 147 6.32 0.93 -19.05
C ALA A 147 4.98 0.27 -19.41
#